data_AF-A0A2D7NTK8-F1
#
_entry.id   AF-A0A2D7NTK8-F1
#
_cell.length_a   1.000
_cell.length_b   1.000
_cell.length_c   1.000
_cell.angle_alpha   90.00
_cell.angle_beta   90.00
_cell.angle_gamma   90.00
#
_symmetry.space_group_name_H-M   'P 1'
#
loop_
_entity.id
_entity.type
_entity.pdbx_description
1 polymer ?
#
loop_
_entity_poly.entity_id
_entity_poly.type
_entity_poly.pdbx_seq_one_letter_code
_entity_poly.pdbx_strand_id
1 'polypeptide(L)'
;MNKNKYSIYRPLKYTKKTKSFGHSVYKYKKERTYVPDLFSKKNINPENFLNLKNKFSINNILIFDKVKPFTKKTCIVGHVNRSGFNFLINSTPIKNLPMFPDMSKIYIPLKGFKKIKVHTLGPKRFNSGTLIDEVSSETSGLISPLWHYVGVKVSAVAF
;
A
#
# COMPACT_ATOMS: atom_id res chain seq x y z
N MET A 1 -4.37 -15.85 7.99
CA MET A 1 -4.51 -15.24 6.64
C MET A 1 -5.00 -13.81 6.81
N ASN A 2 -4.34 -12.81 6.20
CA ASN A 2 -4.70 -11.39 6.37
C ASN A 2 -6.08 -11.13 5.77
N LYS A 3 -7.03 -10.66 6.60
CA LYS A 3 -8.41 -10.36 6.19
C LYS A 3 -8.53 -9.04 5.43
N ASN A 4 -7.53 -8.17 5.54
CA ASN A 4 -7.53 -6.85 4.92
C ASN A 4 -6.46 -6.79 3.83
N LYS A 5 -6.84 -6.33 2.65
CA LYS A 5 -6.00 -6.20 1.47
C LYS A 5 -6.04 -4.77 0.96
N TYR A 6 -4.93 -4.25 0.46
CA TYR A 6 -4.90 -2.94 -0.20
C TYR A 6 -4.37 -3.10 -1.62
N SER A 7 -5.00 -2.43 -2.58
CA SER A 7 -4.49 -2.32 -3.95
C SER A 7 -5.01 -1.04 -4.57
N ILE A 8 -4.29 -0.48 -5.54
CA ILE A 8 -4.82 0.59 -6.38
C ILE A 8 -5.73 0.06 -7.50
N TYR A 9 -5.87 -1.26 -7.62
CA TYR A 9 -6.72 -1.92 -8.60
C TYR A 9 -7.95 -2.54 -7.94
N ARG A 10 -9.08 -2.44 -8.64
CA ARG A 10 -10.31 -3.13 -8.27
C ARG A 10 -10.10 -4.66 -8.27
N PRO A 11 -10.54 -5.40 -7.23
CA PRO A 11 -10.50 -6.86 -7.25
C PRO A 11 -11.47 -7.44 -8.27
N LEU A 12 -11.13 -8.59 -8.86
CA LEU A 12 -11.98 -9.26 -9.86
C LEU A 12 -13.27 -9.85 -9.27
N LYS A 13 -13.27 -10.24 -7.98
CA LYS A 13 -14.40 -10.88 -7.30
C LYS A 13 -14.76 -10.13 -6.02
N TYR A 14 -16.03 -9.78 -5.85
CA TYR A 14 -16.59 -9.20 -4.64
C TYR A 14 -18.11 -9.44 -4.55
N THR A 15 -18.64 -9.45 -3.33
CA THR A 15 -20.09 -9.58 -3.07
C THR A 15 -20.74 -8.25 -2.66
N LYS A 16 -19.95 -7.31 -2.12
CA LYS A 16 -20.43 -5.98 -1.74
C LYS A 16 -19.35 -4.93 -1.97
N LYS A 17 -19.77 -3.74 -2.41
CA LYS A 17 -18.93 -2.55 -2.53
C LYS A 17 -19.55 -1.42 -1.68
N THR A 18 -18.73 -0.74 -0.89
CA THR A 18 -19.13 0.44 -0.11
C THR A 18 -18.08 1.53 -0.20
N LYS A 19 -18.46 2.80 -0.06
CA LYS A 19 -17.51 3.93 -0.01
C LYS A 19 -17.15 4.26 1.44
N SER A 20 -15.89 4.62 1.69
CA SER A 20 -15.43 5.12 2.99
C SER A 20 -14.11 5.88 2.84
N PHE A 21 -14.05 7.11 3.34
CA PHE A 21 -12.81 7.91 3.46
C PHE A 21 -11.94 7.93 2.18
N GLY A 22 -12.54 8.29 1.05
CA GLY A 22 -11.84 8.35 -0.25
C GLY A 22 -11.48 6.98 -0.85
N HIS A 23 -12.03 5.89 -0.31
CA HIS A 23 -11.79 4.53 -0.77
C HIS A 23 -13.08 3.77 -1.06
N SER A 24 -13.01 2.89 -2.05
CA SER A 24 -13.96 1.81 -2.27
C SER A 24 -13.50 0.58 -1.47
N VAL A 25 -14.40 0.06 -0.65
CA VAL A 25 -14.19 -1.14 0.18
C VAL A 25 -14.98 -2.28 -0.44
N TYR A 26 -14.27 -3.28 -0.92
CA TYR A 26 -14.81 -4.47 -1.56
C TYR A 26 -14.78 -5.64 -0.58
N LYS A 27 -15.94 -6.24 -0.29
CA LYS A 27 -16.04 -7.44 0.55
C LYS A 27 -16.12 -8.69 -0.33
N TYR A 28 -15.34 -9.70 0.01
CA TYR A 28 -15.47 -11.05 -0.56
C TYR A 28 -15.21 -12.08 0.54
N LYS A 29 -16.19 -12.96 0.81
CA LYS A 29 -16.15 -13.88 1.96
C LYS A 29 -15.84 -13.12 3.27
N LYS A 30 -14.77 -13.51 3.98
CA LYS A 30 -14.29 -12.87 5.22
C LYS A 30 -13.20 -11.81 4.98
N GLU A 31 -12.93 -11.46 3.73
CA GLU A 31 -11.89 -10.52 3.33
C GLU A 31 -12.46 -9.18 2.89
N ARG A 32 -11.65 -8.12 3.04
CA ARG A 32 -11.91 -6.77 2.55
C ARG A 32 -10.73 -6.29 1.74
N THR A 33 -11.00 -5.71 0.56
CA THR A 33 -10.01 -5.01 -0.26
C THR A 33 -10.32 -3.53 -0.29
N TYR A 34 -9.36 -2.71 0.10
CA TYR A 34 -9.43 -1.26 0.11
C TYR A 34 -8.75 -0.74 -1.15
N VAL A 35 -9.48 0.05 -1.93
CA VAL A 35 -8.99 0.63 -3.19
C VAL A 35 -9.25 2.13 -3.14
N PRO A 36 -8.24 2.99 -3.31
CA PRO A 36 -8.46 4.43 -3.35
C PRO A 36 -9.35 4.77 -4.55
N ASP A 37 -10.28 5.70 -4.36
CA ASP A 37 -11.19 6.11 -5.43
C ASP A 37 -10.46 6.84 -6.57
N LEU A 38 -9.33 7.47 -6.22
CA LEU A 38 -8.40 8.11 -7.14
C LEU A 38 -7.02 8.08 -6.48
N PHE A 39 -5.97 7.90 -7.29
CA PHE A 39 -4.60 7.99 -6.82
C PHE A 39 -4.18 9.46 -6.64
N SER A 40 -4.59 10.09 -5.54
CA SER A 40 -4.35 11.51 -5.27
C SER A 40 -4.24 11.81 -3.78
N LYS A 41 -3.63 12.95 -3.40
CA LYS A 41 -3.51 13.39 -1.99
C LYS A 41 -4.85 13.52 -1.27
N LYS A 42 -5.94 13.80 -2.01
CA LYS A 42 -7.29 13.92 -1.44
C LYS A 42 -7.79 12.59 -0.87
N ASN A 43 -7.46 11.49 -1.53
CA ASN A 43 -7.95 10.15 -1.16
C ASN A 43 -6.91 9.35 -0.38
N ILE A 44 -5.64 9.52 -0.75
CA ILE A 44 -4.50 8.83 -0.15
C ILE A 44 -3.74 9.84 0.72
N ASN A 45 -4.03 9.81 2.02
CA ASN A 45 -3.38 10.67 3.01
C ASN A 45 -3.48 10.02 4.40
N PRO A 46 -2.67 10.49 5.38
CA PRO A 46 -2.65 9.94 6.73
C PRO A 46 -4.01 9.88 7.42
N GLU A 47 -4.83 10.93 7.27
CA GLU A 47 -6.11 11.02 7.96
C GLU A 47 -7.13 9.99 7.46
N ASN A 48 -7.25 9.83 6.14
CA ASN A 48 -8.10 8.79 5.55
C ASN A 48 -7.66 7.39 5.99
N PHE A 49 -6.34 7.13 6.04
CA PHE A 49 -5.80 5.84 6.45
C PHE A 49 -6.06 5.58 7.94
N LEU A 50 -5.94 6.60 8.80
CA LEU A 50 -6.26 6.49 10.22
C LEU A 50 -7.76 6.24 10.43
N ASN A 51 -8.62 6.93 9.68
CA ASN A 51 -10.07 6.75 9.75
C ASN A 51 -10.50 5.36 9.25
N LEU A 52 -9.87 4.85 8.18
CA LEU A 52 -10.06 3.47 7.73
C LEU A 52 -9.62 2.45 8.79
N LYS A 53 -8.43 2.65 9.38
CA LYS A 53 -7.92 1.80 10.46
C LYS A 53 -8.94 1.68 11.58
N ASN A 54 -9.42 2.81 12.07
CA ASN A 54 -10.33 2.86 13.22
C ASN A 54 -11.69 2.26 12.90
N LYS A 55 -12.31 2.66 11.78
CA LYS A 55 -13.64 2.18 11.39
C LYS A 55 -13.71 0.68 11.14
N PHE A 56 -12.64 0.09 10.59
CA PHE A 56 -12.63 -1.33 10.22
C PHE A 56 -11.73 -2.19 11.13
N SER A 57 -11.20 -1.61 12.21
CA SER A 57 -10.29 -2.25 13.16
C SER A 57 -9.12 -2.97 12.47
N ILE A 58 -8.44 -2.26 11.56
CA ILE A 58 -7.38 -2.81 10.72
C ILE A 58 -6.08 -2.87 11.52
N ASN A 59 -5.65 -4.06 11.94
CA ASN A 59 -4.37 -4.25 12.63
C ASN A 59 -3.24 -4.75 11.71
N ASN A 60 -3.61 -5.38 10.59
CA ASN A 60 -2.72 -5.87 9.55
C ASN A 60 -3.31 -5.59 8.18
N ILE A 61 -2.44 -5.34 7.19
CA ILE A 61 -2.82 -5.12 5.79
C ILE A 61 -1.87 -5.90 4.87
N LEU A 62 -2.42 -6.53 3.84
CA LEU A 62 -1.65 -7.11 2.73
C LEU A 62 -1.77 -6.22 1.50
N ILE A 63 -0.68 -5.56 1.12
CA ILE A 63 -0.60 -4.72 -0.08
C ILE A 63 -0.32 -5.61 -1.29
N PHE A 64 -1.10 -5.41 -2.35
CA PHE A 64 -0.88 -5.98 -3.67
C PHE A 64 -0.38 -4.88 -4.59
N ASP A 65 0.85 -5.01 -5.06
CA ASP A 65 1.49 -4.05 -5.93
C ASP A 65 1.98 -4.69 -7.21
N LYS A 66 1.83 -4.00 -8.34
CA LYS A 66 2.36 -4.46 -9.62
C LYS A 66 3.86 -4.21 -9.66
N VAL A 67 4.60 -5.16 -10.22
CA VAL A 67 6.04 -5.01 -10.45
C VAL A 67 6.49 -5.31 -11.87
N LYS A 68 7.65 -4.75 -12.24
CA LYS A 68 8.35 -5.03 -13.50
C LYS A 68 9.83 -5.31 -13.21
N PRO A 69 10.44 -6.38 -13.74
CA PRO A 69 9.76 -7.51 -14.39
C PRO A 69 8.83 -8.25 -13.42
N PHE A 70 7.87 -9.02 -13.96
CA PHE A 70 6.99 -9.87 -13.15
C PHE A 70 7.82 -10.84 -12.31
N THR A 71 7.44 -11.02 -11.05
CA THR A 71 8.10 -11.98 -10.16
C THR A 71 7.09 -12.90 -9.50
N LYS A 72 7.26 -14.21 -9.67
CA LYS A 72 6.35 -15.21 -9.10
C LYS A 72 6.66 -15.43 -7.62
N LYS A 73 5.63 -15.42 -6.77
CA LYS A 73 5.70 -15.79 -5.35
C LYS A 73 6.74 -14.99 -4.56
N THR A 74 6.77 -13.68 -4.78
CA THR A 74 7.66 -12.74 -4.10
C THR A 74 6.91 -11.86 -3.10
N CYS A 75 7.59 -11.52 -2.01
CA CYS A 75 7.13 -10.52 -1.06
C CYS A 75 8.14 -9.39 -0.97
N ILE A 76 7.63 -8.17 -0.82
CA ILE A 76 8.43 -6.96 -0.74
C ILE A 76 8.86 -6.78 0.72
N VAL A 77 10.17 -6.68 0.95
CA VAL A 77 10.76 -6.50 2.29
C VAL A 77 11.49 -5.18 2.46
N GLY A 78 11.52 -4.36 1.42
CA GLY A 78 12.12 -3.04 1.42
C GLY A 78 11.81 -2.31 0.12
N HIS A 79 11.92 -0.99 0.13
CA HIS A 79 11.72 -0.18 -1.06
C HIS A 79 12.73 0.97 -1.14
N VAL A 80 12.97 1.45 -2.35
CA VAL A 80 13.53 2.77 -2.65
C VAL A 80 12.44 3.57 -3.33
N ASN A 81 12.06 4.71 -2.76
CA ASN A 81 11.05 5.57 -3.38
C ASN A 81 11.71 6.46 -4.45
N ARG A 82 11.63 6.06 -5.72
CA ARG A 82 12.10 6.83 -6.88
C ARG A 82 10.99 7.67 -7.52
N SER A 83 9.79 7.73 -6.94
CA SER A 83 8.66 8.45 -7.55
C SER A 83 8.75 9.97 -7.46
N GLY A 84 9.65 10.50 -6.61
CA GLY A 84 9.75 11.93 -6.32
C GLY A 84 8.57 12.47 -5.50
N PHE A 85 7.76 11.58 -4.90
CA PHE A 85 6.53 11.96 -4.22
C PHE A 85 6.38 11.25 -2.88
N ASN A 86 5.71 11.89 -1.92
CA ASN A 86 5.39 11.32 -0.61
C ASN A 86 4.04 11.85 -0.12
N PHE A 87 3.16 10.95 0.32
CA PHE A 87 1.83 11.28 0.83
C PHE A 87 1.82 11.81 2.27
N LEU A 88 2.96 11.77 2.98
CA LEU A 88 3.11 12.36 4.32
C LEU A 88 3.43 13.87 4.27
N ILE A 89 3.87 14.41 3.13
CA ILE A 89 4.26 15.83 3.00
C ILE A 89 3.09 16.73 3.42
N ASN A 90 3.38 17.68 4.33
CA ASN A 90 2.43 18.65 4.90
C ASN A 90 1.17 18.01 5.49
N SER A 91 1.24 16.73 5.87
CA SER A 91 0.10 15.95 6.35
C SER A 91 0.39 15.27 7.70
N THR A 92 1.50 15.63 8.34
CA THR A 92 1.97 15.10 9.62
C THR A 92 2.50 16.26 10.48
N PRO A 93 2.39 16.18 11.82
CA PRO A 93 1.80 15.09 12.59
C PRO A 93 0.26 15.08 12.48
N ILE A 94 -0.35 13.92 12.74
CA ILE A 94 -1.80 13.83 13.00
C ILE A 94 -2.02 13.24 14.39
N LYS A 95 -2.86 13.89 15.21
CA LYS A 95 -3.13 13.49 16.59
C LYS A 95 -1.80 13.25 17.35
N ASN A 96 -1.60 12.03 17.87
CA ASN A 96 -0.43 11.65 18.65
C ASN A 96 0.63 10.87 17.83
N LEU A 97 0.53 10.89 16.49
CA LEU A 97 1.51 10.22 15.62
C LEU A 97 2.69 11.17 15.33
N PRO A 98 3.91 10.63 15.14
CA PRO A 98 5.11 11.45 15.01
C PRO A 98 5.06 12.33 13.74
N MET A 99 5.83 13.41 13.75
CA MET A 99 6.11 14.17 12.53
C MET A 99 7.04 13.37 11.59
N PHE A 100 8.04 12.69 12.15
CA PHE A 100 9.02 11.88 11.42
C PHE A 100 8.93 10.42 11.85
N PRO A 101 8.17 9.57 11.13
CA PRO A 101 8.07 8.15 11.47
C PRO A 101 9.32 7.36 11.10
N ASP A 102 9.67 6.38 11.94
CA ASP A 102 10.71 5.39 11.63
C ASP A 102 10.25 4.45 10.50
N MET A 103 11.00 4.44 9.39
CA MET A 103 10.71 3.62 8.20
C MET A 103 11.55 2.34 8.11
N SER A 104 12.38 2.05 9.12
CA SER A 104 13.36 0.95 9.07
C SER A 104 12.72 -0.44 9.01
N LYS A 105 11.53 -0.61 9.61
CA LYS A 105 10.85 -1.91 9.77
C LYS A 105 9.38 -1.90 9.32
N ILE A 106 9.12 -1.32 8.16
CA ILE A 106 7.76 -1.27 7.58
C ILE A 106 7.22 -2.67 7.27
N TYR A 107 8.04 -3.52 6.63
CA TYR A 107 7.56 -4.75 6.00
C TYR A 107 7.71 -5.97 6.90
N ILE A 108 6.61 -6.71 7.05
CA ILE A 108 6.58 -8.05 7.64
C ILE A 108 6.65 -9.08 6.49
N PRO A 109 7.74 -9.86 6.39
CA PRO A 109 7.92 -10.86 5.35
C PRO A 109 6.86 -11.97 5.42
N LEU A 110 6.49 -12.51 4.26
CA LEU A 110 5.57 -13.65 4.18
C LEU A 110 6.35 -14.96 4.07
N LYS A 111 5.98 -15.95 4.91
CA LYS A 111 6.61 -17.28 4.89
C LYS A 111 6.38 -17.97 3.54
N GLY A 112 7.45 -18.54 2.97
CA GLY A 112 7.40 -19.25 1.69
C GLY A 112 7.40 -18.36 0.44
N PHE A 113 7.58 -17.04 0.59
CA PHE A 113 7.75 -16.09 -0.52
C PHE A 113 9.22 -15.68 -0.64
N LYS A 114 9.72 -15.54 -1.87
CA LYS A 114 11.04 -14.97 -2.14
C LYS A 114 11.04 -13.48 -1.74
N LYS A 115 12.01 -13.06 -0.94
CA LYS A 115 12.12 -11.67 -0.46
C LYS A 115 12.78 -10.81 -1.53
N ILE A 116 12.19 -9.67 -1.85
CA ILE A 116 12.74 -8.70 -2.81
C ILE A 116 12.73 -7.27 -2.26
N LYS A 117 13.68 -6.46 -2.71
CA LYS A 117 13.63 -5.00 -2.59
C LYS A 117 13.15 -4.43 -3.93
N VAL A 118 12.36 -3.37 -3.87
CA VAL A 118 11.77 -2.75 -5.07
C VAL A 118 12.07 -1.27 -5.17
N HIS A 119 11.98 -0.73 -6.38
CA HIS A 119 12.14 0.70 -6.65
C HIS A 119 10.78 1.26 -7.09
N THR A 120 10.13 2.04 -6.24
CA THR A 120 8.78 2.54 -6.50
C THR A 120 8.83 3.77 -7.41
N LEU A 121 8.18 3.69 -8.57
CA LEU A 121 8.20 4.75 -9.59
C LEU A 121 6.98 5.67 -9.54
N GLY A 122 5.87 5.21 -8.97
CA GLY A 122 4.56 5.87 -9.07
C GLY A 122 3.82 5.49 -10.36
N PRO A 123 2.47 5.53 -10.38
CA PRO A 123 1.67 5.01 -11.49
C PRO A 123 2.01 5.57 -12.86
N LYS A 124 2.27 6.89 -12.97
CA LYS A 124 2.57 7.54 -14.25
C LYS A 124 3.84 6.98 -14.91
N ARG A 125 4.96 6.94 -14.16
CA ARG A 125 6.25 6.46 -14.66
C ARG A 125 6.31 4.94 -14.81
N PHE A 126 5.62 4.22 -13.94
CA PHE A 126 5.50 2.78 -14.05
C PHE A 126 4.77 2.37 -15.35
N ASN A 127 3.70 3.08 -15.70
CA ASN A 127 2.90 2.80 -16.90
C ASN A 127 3.57 3.28 -18.19
N SER A 128 4.38 4.35 -18.16
CA SER A 128 5.16 4.80 -19.32
C SER A 128 6.32 3.87 -19.69
N GLY A 129 6.51 2.77 -18.96
CA GLY A 129 7.54 1.78 -19.27
C GLY A 129 8.96 2.25 -18.94
N THR A 130 9.12 3.14 -17.95
CA THR A 130 10.46 3.47 -17.45
C THR A 130 11.14 2.19 -16.97
N LEU A 131 12.14 1.75 -17.73
CA LEU A 131 12.98 0.61 -17.39
C LEU A 131 14.11 1.11 -16.49
N ILE A 132 14.31 0.37 -15.42
CA ILE A 132 15.50 0.43 -14.59
C ILE A 132 15.96 -1.02 -14.41
N ASP A 133 17.23 -1.24 -14.11
CA ASP A 133 17.78 -2.58 -13.96
C ASP A 133 17.22 -3.32 -12.74
N GLU A 134 16.69 -2.56 -11.76
CA GLU A 134 16.09 -3.11 -10.56
C GLU A 134 14.60 -3.44 -10.70
N VAL A 135 14.06 -4.23 -9.76
CA VAL A 135 12.62 -4.53 -9.74
C VAL A 135 11.82 -3.26 -9.44
N SER A 136 11.12 -2.76 -10.45
CA SER A 136 10.25 -1.61 -10.37
C SER A 136 8.93 -1.97 -9.71
N SER A 137 8.46 -1.10 -8.82
CA SER A 137 7.17 -1.19 -8.14
C SER A 137 6.30 -0.01 -8.55
N GLU A 138 5.00 -0.22 -8.68
CA GLU A 138 4.09 0.87 -9.00
C GLU A 138 3.85 1.78 -7.79
N THR A 139 3.57 1.22 -6.62
CA THR A 139 3.05 2.01 -5.47
C THR A 139 3.57 1.64 -4.08
N SER A 140 4.31 0.54 -3.90
CA SER A 140 4.65 0.03 -2.56
C SER A 140 5.33 1.07 -1.66
N GLY A 141 6.33 1.80 -2.17
CA GLY A 141 7.04 2.85 -1.44
C GLY A 141 6.23 4.14 -1.21
N LEU A 142 5.04 4.24 -1.79
CA LEU A 142 4.10 5.34 -1.55
C LEU A 142 3.01 4.96 -0.54
N ILE A 143 2.52 3.72 -0.60
CA ILE A 143 1.38 3.25 0.20
C ILE A 143 1.81 2.61 1.52
N SER A 144 2.90 1.84 1.52
CA SER A 144 3.36 1.14 2.72
C SER A 144 3.70 2.10 3.87
N PRO A 145 4.36 3.26 3.61
CA PRO A 145 4.59 4.27 4.63
C PRO A 145 3.33 4.78 5.31
N LEU A 146 2.21 4.94 4.59
CA LEU A 146 0.97 5.45 5.17
C LEU A 146 0.32 4.47 6.13
N TRP A 147 0.25 3.18 5.76
CA TRP A 147 -0.28 2.15 6.64
C TRP A 147 0.60 1.95 7.87
N HIS A 148 1.92 1.95 7.69
CA HIS A 148 2.88 1.89 8.78
C HIS A 148 2.75 3.10 9.71
N TYR A 149 2.63 4.30 9.14
CA TYR A 149 2.48 5.56 9.87
C TYR A 149 1.31 5.52 10.85
N VAL A 150 0.16 5.00 10.41
CA VAL A 150 -1.02 4.87 11.26
C VAL A 150 -0.97 3.65 12.19
N GLY A 151 0.17 2.97 12.30
CA GLY A 151 0.40 1.85 13.22
C GLY A 151 -0.21 0.52 12.78
N VAL A 152 -0.35 0.28 11.47
CA VAL A 152 -0.83 -1.00 10.91
C VAL A 152 0.36 -1.85 10.47
N LYS A 153 0.32 -3.14 10.81
CA LYS A 153 1.31 -4.14 10.37
C LYS A 153 1.22 -4.37 8.86
N VAL A 154 2.28 -4.05 8.11
CA VAL A 154 2.28 -4.11 6.64
C VAL A 154 2.99 -5.35 6.13
N SER A 155 2.30 -6.14 5.29
CA SER A 155 2.94 -7.10 4.37
C SER A 155 2.64 -6.68 2.94
N ALA A 156 3.52 -7.01 2.00
CA ALA A 156 3.34 -6.66 0.60
C ALA A 156 3.76 -7.81 -0.32
N VAL A 157 2.94 -8.07 -1.35
CA VAL A 157 3.21 -9.04 -2.41
C VAL A 157 3.30 -8.33 -3.74
N ALA A 158 4.27 -8.78 -4.54
CA ALA A 158 4.45 -8.32 -5.89
C ALA A 158 3.72 -9.29 -6.85
N PHE A 159 3.05 -8.75 -7.85
CA PHE A 159 2.36 -9.53 -8.89
C PHE A 159 2.39 -8.81 -10.25
#